data_AF-A0A257VBH9-F1
#
_entry.id   AF-A0A257VBH9-F1
#
_cell.length_a   1.000
_cell.length_b   1.000
_cell.length_c   1.000
_cell.angle_alpha   90.00
_cell.angle_beta   90.00
_cell.angle_gamma   90.00
#
_symmetry.space_group_name_H-M   'P 1'
#
loop_
_entity.id
_entity.type
_entity.pdbx_description
1 polymer ?
#
loop_
_entity_poly.entity_id
_entity_poly.type
_entity_poly.pdbx_seq_one_letter_code
_entity_poly.pdbx_strand_id
1 'polypeptide(L)'
;MASLKFPMSVAEKQQALFVKPLPPSELSAWGRTYQDAGQPYDALEFFQAAMDRQALEALCEKAVDAADLVLFLNACRALGSDPEPAKLQALRQRALDAGLESVARRVSTLLAPKT
;
A
#
# COMPACT_ATOMS: atom_id res chain seq x y z
N MET A 1 -5.82 2.62 26.39
CA MET A 1 -5.26 2.88 25.04
C MET A 1 -5.14 4.39 24.90
N ALA A 2 -3.94 4.92 24.66
CA ALA A 2 -3.76 6.35 24.44
C ALA A 2 -4.56 6.76 23.19
N SER A 3 -5.39 7.79 23.28
CA SER A 3 -6.09 8.35 22.12
C SER A 3 -5.06 8.79 21.09
N LEU A 4 -4.99 8.07 19.98
CA LEU A 4 -4.20 8.45 18.83
C LEU A 4 -4.78 9.75 18.27
N LYS A 5 -4.02 10.85 18.31
CA LYS A 5 -4.44 12.14 17.74
C LYS A 5 -4.36 12.06 16.22
N PHE A 6 -5.50 11.84 15.57
CA PHE A 6 -5.57 11.66 14.12
C PHE A 6 -6.20 12.89 13.41
N PRO A 7 -5.70 13.29 12.23
CA PRO A 7 -4.46 12.82 11.59
C PRO A 7 -3.22 13.42 12.26
N MET A 8 -2.07 12.72 12.18
CA MET A 8 -0.80 13.35 12.52
C MET A 8 -0.51 14.50 11.54
N SER A 9 0.06 15.59 12.05
CA SER A 9 0.73 16.57 11.21
C SER A 9 1.92 15.95 10.48
N VAL A 10 2.36 16.57 9.39
CA VAL A 10 3.54 16.13 8.62
C VAL A 10 4.78 16.02 9.52
N ALA A 11 4.97 16.96 10.44
CA ALA A 11 6.09 16.95 11.37
C ALA A 11 6.00 15.79 12.38
N GLU A 12 4.82 15.51 12.92
CA GLU A 12 4.58 14.38 13.84
C GLU A 12 4.83 13.04 13.12
N LYS A 13 4.34 12.90 11.88
CA LYS A 13 4.57 11.70 11.04
C LYS A 13 6.06 11.49 10.75
N GLN A 14 6.78 12.55 10.37
CA GLN A 14 8.22 12.48 10.11
C GLN A 14 9.02 12.10 11.37
N GLN A 15 8.62 12.61 12.54
CA GLN A 15 9.22 12.19 13.80
C GLN A 15 8.97 10.70 14.06
N ALA A 16 7.72 10.26 13.96
CA ALA A 16 7.31 8.89 14.27
C ALA A 16 7.91 7.84 13.33
N LEU A 17 8.19 8.19 12.07
CA LEU A 17 8.74 7.26 11.07
C LEU A 17 10.27 7.27 11.01
N PHE A 18 10.91 8.42 11.20
CA PHE A 18 12.33 8.59 10.84
C PHE A 18 13.22 9.19 11.95
N VAL A 19 12.75 10.17 12.72
CA VAL A 19 13.60 10.89 13.70
C VAL A 19 13.63 10.18 15.05
N LYS A 20 12.46 9.79 15.55
CA LYS A 20 12.25 9.04 16.78
C LYS A 20 11.24 7.94 16.50
N PRO A 21 11.69 6.84 15.87
CA PRO A 21 10.79 5.81 15.39
C PRO A 21 9.95 5.25 16.54
N LEU A 22 8.64 5.19 16.33
CA LEU A 22 7.76 4.46 17.24
C LEU A 22 8.07 2.96 17.17
N PRO A 23 7.74 2.18 18.22
CA PRO A 23 7.89 0.74 18.16
C PRO A 23 7.01 0.14 17.06
N PRO A 24 7.40 -0.99 16.45
CA PRO A 24 6.67 -1.60 15.33
C PRO A 24 5.17 -1.80 15.58
N SER A 25 4.77 -2.19 16.79
CA SER A 25 3.36 -2.37 17.16
C SER A 25 2.54 -1.07 17.10
N GLU A 26 3.13 0.06 17.49
CA GLU A 26 2.49 1.37 17.40
C GLU A 26 2.45 1.87 15.96
N LEU A 27 3.51 1.65 15.19
CA LEU A 27 3.53 1.95 13.76
C LEU A 27 2.45 1.17 13.01
N SER A 28 2.30 -0.13 13.29
CA SER A 28 1.19 -0.94 12.74
C SER A 28 -0.19 -0.41 13.13
N ALA A 29 -0.36 0.05 14.38
CA ALA A 29 -1.63 0.63 14.82
C ALA A 29 -1.96 1.94 14.09
N TRP A 30 -0.97 2.79 13.86
CA TRP A 30 -1.12 3.98 13.03
C TRP A 30 -1.44 3.62 11.58
N GLY A 31 -0.74 2.64 11.00
CA GLY A 31 -1.03 2.18 9.65
C GLY A 31 -2.49 1.74 9.49
N ARG A 32 -3.03 0.99 10.46
CA ARG A 32 -4.45 0.60 10.48
C ARG A 32 -5.37 1.81 10.57
N THR A 33 -5.04 2.79 11.42
CA THR A 33 -5.82 4.03 11.58
C THR A 33 -5.90 4.80 10.25
N TYR A 34 -4.77 4.98 9.56
CA TYR A 34 -4.74 5.62 8.24
C TYR A 34 -5.50 4.81 7.18
N GLN A 35 -5.38 3.48 7.22
CA GLN A 35 -6.08 2.59 6.31
C GLN A 35 -7.61 2.69 6.47
N ASP A 36 -8.11 2.66 7.71
CA ASP A 36 -9.53 2.77 8.03
C ASP A 36 -10.10 4.16 7.70
N ALA A 37 -9.24 5.19 7.70
CA ALA A 37 -9.58 6.53 7.26
C ALA A 37 -9.54 6.72 5.72
N GLY A 38 -9.28 5.67 4.95
CA GLY A 38 -9.19 5.75 3.49
C GLY A 38 -7.92 6.42 2.98
N GLN A 39 -6.84 6.43 3.77
CA GLN A 39 -5.53 6.97 3.42
C GLN A 39 -4.50 5.84 3.26
N PRO A 40 -4.60 5.01 2.20
CA PRO A 40 -3.81 3.79 2.08
C PRO A 40 -2.31 4.05 1.82
N TYR A 41 -1.95 5.20 1.26
CA TYR A 41 -0.55 5.57 1.04
C TYR A 41 0.17 5.94 2.34
N ASP A 42 -0.50 6.66 3.24
CA ASP A 42 0.01 6.88 4.59
C ASP A 42 0.10 5.55 5.35
N ALA A 43 -0.93 4.70 5.23
CA ALA A 43 -0.92 3.38 5.84
C ALA A 43 0.27 2.52 5.39
N LEU A 44 0.58 2.54 4.09
CA LEU A 44 1.74 1.85 3.51
C LEU A 44 3.04 2.26 4.20
N GLU A 45 3.29 3.56 4.38
CA GLU A 45 4.52 4.06 5.01
C GLU A 45 4.66 3.53 6.44
N PHE A 46 3.56 3.54 7.21
CA PHE A 46 3.54 3.02 8.57
C PHE A 46 3.75 1.51 8.63
N PHE A 47 3.08 0.73 7.77
CA PHE A 47 3.26 -0.73 7.71
C PHE A 47 4.66 -1.13 7.25
N GLN A 48 5.23 -0.39 6.29
CA GLN A 48 6.60 -0.60 5.83
C GLN A 48 7.61 -0.32 6.95
N ALA A 49 7.46 0.80 7.68
CA ALA A 49 8.33 1.12 8.81
C ALA A 49 8.18 0.11 9.97
N ALA A 50 6.98 -0.43 10.17
CA ALA A 50 6.72 -1.49 11.14
C ALA A 50 7.26 -2.87 10.72
N MET A 51 7.63 -3.05 9.45
CA MET A 51 7.87 -4.37 8.83
C MET A 51 6.67 -5.33 8.99
N ASP A 52 5.44 -4.79 8.99
CA ASP A 52 4.21 -5.56 9.17
C ASP A 52 3.81 -6.24 7.86
N ARG A 53 4.42 -7.40 7.61
CA ARG A 53 4.20 -8.18 6.37
C ARG A 53 2.72 -8.51 6.15
N GLN A 54 2.00 -8.89 7.20
CA GLN A 54 0.59 -9.27 7.08
C GLN A 54 -0.27 -8.07 6.67
N ALA A 55 -0.02 -6.88 7.25
CA ALA A 55 -0.73 -5.67 6.86
C ALA A 55 -0.38 -5.22 5.42
N LEU A 56 0.88 -5.35 5.02
CA LEU A 56 1.33 -5.07 3.65
C LEU A 56 0.69 -6.02 2.63
N GLU A 57 0.60 -7.32 2.93
CA GLU A 57 -0.09 -8.31 2.11
C GLU A 57 -1.58 -7.97 1.95
N ALA A 58 -2.26 -7.62 3.06
CA ALA A 58 -3.64 -7.17 3.00
C ALA A 58 -3.82 -5.88 2.19
N LEU A 59 -2.84 -4.96 2.24
CA LEU A 59 -2.84 -3.74 1.45
C LEU A 59 -2.63 -4.01 -0.05
N CYS A 60 -1.80 -5.00 -0.40
CA CYS A 60 -1.66 -5.50 -1.77
C CYS A 60 -3.00 -5.98 -2.33
N GLU A 61 -3.73 -6.82 -1.59
CA GLU A 61 -5.03 -7.34 -2.05
C GLU A 61 -6.04 -6.20 -2.25
N LYS A 62 -6.12 -5.26 -1.30
CA LYS A 62 -6.98 -4.08 -1.43
C LYS A 62 -6.62 -3.21 -2.62
N ALA A 63 -5.32 -3.06 -2.92
CA ALA A 63 -4.86 -2.30 -4.07
C ALA A 63 -5.26 -2.97 -5.39
N VAL A 64 -5.21 -4.30 -5.47
CA VAL A 64 -5.70 -5.07 -6.62
C VAL A 64 -7.19 -4.86 -6.81
N ASP A 65 -7.99 -5.00 -5.76
CA ASP A 65 -9.45 -4.82 -5.82
C ASP A 65 -9.86 -3.40 -6.19
N ALA A 66 -9.11 -2.39 -5.73
CA ALA A 66 -9.33 -0.98 -6.05
C ALA A 66 -8.77 -0.57 -7.42
N ALA A 67 -8.13 -1.49 -8.16
CA ALA A 67 -7.38 -1.19 -9.38
C ALA A 67 -6.31 -0.10 -9.21
N ASP A 68 -5.74 0.04 -8.01
CA ASP A 68 -4.67 0.99 -7.70
C ASP A 68 -3.30 0.34 -7.97
N LEU A 69 -2.83 0.51 -9.21
CA LEU A 69 -1.53 0.00 -9.64
C LEU A 69 -0.37 0.57 -8.82
N VAL A 70 -0.41 1.85 -8.44
CA VAL A 70 0.73 2.51 -7.78
C VAL A 70 0.85 1.97 -6.36
N LEU A 71 -0.25 1.90 -5.63
CA LEU A 71 -0.29 1.32 -4.29
C LEU A 71 0.15 -0.15 -4.31
N PHE A 72 -0.36 -0.95 -5.26
CA PHE A 72 0.01 -2.35 -5.42
C PHE A 72 1.52 -2.55 -5.60
N LEU A 73 2.13 -1.82 -6.55
CA LEU A 73 3.57 -1.94 -6.81
C LEU A 73 4.43 -1.50 -5.62
N ASN A 74 4.01 -0.45 -4.90
CA ASN A 74 4.74 0.02 -3.73
C ASN A 74 4.61 -0.95 -2.55
N ALA A 75 3.45 -1.59 -2.37
CA ALA A 75 3.27 -2.63 -1.37
C ALA A 75 4.10 -3.90 -1.69
N CYS A 76 4.15 -4.34 -2.95
CA CYS A 76 5.07 -5.40 -3.39
C CYS A 76 6.54 -5.06 -3.09
N ARG A 77 6.95 -3.81 -3.36
CA ARG A 77 8.31 -3.34 -3.05
C ARG A 77 8.59 -3.36 -1.55
N ALA A 78 7.65 -2.91 -0.72
CA ALA A 78 7.77 -2.93 0.74
C ALA A 78 7.87 -4.36 1.29
N LEU A 79 7.22 -5.34 0.64
CA LEU A 79 7.32 -6.76 0.96
C LEU A 79 8.63 -7.43 0.49
N GLY A 80 9.38 -6.76 -0.38
CA GLY A 80 10.58 -7.31 -1.05
C GLY A 80 10.23 -8.39 -2.08
N SER A 81 9.04 -8.34 -2.67
CA SER A 81 8.55 -9.33 -3.63
C SER A 81 8.29 -8.70 -4.99
N ASP A 82 8.52 -9.45 -6.06
CA ASP A 82 8.09 -9.04 -7.39
C ASP A 82 6.56 -9.12 -7.53
N PRO A 83 5.95 -8.25 -8.36
CA PRO A 83 4.52 -8.31 -8.63
C PRO A 83 4.15 -9.62 -9.33
N GLU A 84 3.29 -10.42 -8.70
CA GLU A 84 2.87 -11.69 -9.25
C GLU A 84 2.02 -11.49 -10.54
N PRO A 85 2.26 -12.24 -11.62
CA PRO A 85 1.49 -12.13 -12.85
C PRO A 85 -0.02 -12.32 -12.65
N ALA A 86 -0.44 -13.25 -11.78
CA ALA A 86 -1.86 -13.48 -11.48
C ALA A 86 -2.53 -12.24 -10.87
N LYS A 87 -1.86 -11.57 -9.92
CA LYS A 87 -2.36 -10.33 -9.30
C LYS A 87 -2.38 -9.16 -10.29
N LEU A 88 -1.39 -9.06 -11.17
CA LEU A 88 -1.40 -8.09 -12.26
C LEU A 88 -2.57 -8.34 -13.22
N GLN A 89 -2.86 -9.59 -13.57
CA GLN A 89 -4.02 -9.92 -14.40
C GLN A 89 -5.34 -9.52 -13.73
N ALA A 90 -5.49 -9.83 -12.43
CA ALA A 90 -6.66 -9.43 -11.66
C ALA A 90 -6.81 -7.90 -11.61
N LEU A 91 -5.73 -7.16 -11.30
CA LEU A 91 -5.72 -5.70 -11.26
C LEU A 91 -6.10 -5.10 -12.62
N ARG A 92 -5.56 -5.65 -13.72
CA ARG A 92 -5.95 -5.24 -15.07
C ARG A 92 -7.45 -5.44 -15.30
N GLN A 93 -8.00 -6.58 -14.91
CA GLN A 93 -9.43 -6.85 -15.08
C GLN A 93 -10.28 -5.86 -14.27
N ARG A 94 -9.94 -5.64 -13.00
CA ARG A 94 -10.60 -4.64 -12.14
C ARG A 94 -10.54 -3.24 -12.76
N ALA A 95 -9.40 -2.87 -13.32
CA ALA A 95 -9.24 -1.59 -14.01
C ALA A 95 -10.16 -1.47 -15.24
N LEU A 96 -10.28 -2.53 -16.05
CA LEU A 96 -11.20 -2.55 -17.20
C LEU A 96 -12.66 -2.44 -16.77
N ASP A 97 -13.06 -3.21 -15.75
CA ASP A 97 -14.43 -3.20 -15.22
C ASP A 97 -14.82 -1.82 -14.66
N ALA A 98 -13.83 -1.09 -14.11
CA ALA A 98 -13.99 0.28 -13.60
C ALA A 98 -13.82 1.38 -14.67
N GLY A 99 -13.55 1.04 -15.93
CA GLY A 99 -13.30 2.02 -17.00
C GLY A 99 -11.95 2.75 -16.92
N LEU A 100 -11.01 2.26 -16.12
CA LEU A 100 -9.66 2.81 -15.92
C LEU A 100 -8.70 2.29 -17.00
N GLU A 101 -8.96 2.64 -18.27
CA GLU A 101 -8.21 2.12 -19.42
C GLU A 101 -6.71 2.41 -19.36
N SER A 102 -6.32 3.58 -18.85
CA SER A 102 -4.92 3.98 -18.71
C SER A 102 -4.15 3.05 -17.76
N VAL A 103 -4.78 2.67 -16.64
CA VAL A 103 -4.25 1.70 -15.69
C VAL A 103 -4.16 0.32 -16.34
N ALA A 104 -5.24 -0.16 -16.96
CA ALA A 104 -5.27 -1.47 -17.62
C ALA A 104 -4.19 -1.61 -18.70
N ARG A 105 -3.96 -0.55 -19.48
CA ARG A 105 -2.88 -0.48 -20.48
C ARG A 105 -1.52 -0.57 -19.81
N ARG A 106 -1.30 0.20 -18.74
CA ARG A 106 -0.03 0.18 -18.00
C ARG A 106 0.25 -1.21 -17.42
N VAL A 107 -0.75 -1.86 -16.84
CA VAL A 107 -0.61 -3.24 -16.33
C VAL A 107 -0.27 -4.21 -17.45
N SER A 108 -0.88 -4.06 -18.62
CA SER A 108 -0.57 -4.89 -19.79
C SER A 108 0.90 -4.77 -20.22
N THR A 109 1.50 -3.58 -20.09
CA THR A 109 2.95 -3.42 -20.36
C THR A 109 3.84 -4.15 -19.35
N LEU A 110 3.40 -4.30 -18.10
CA LEU A 110 4.14 -5.04 -17.07
C LEU A 110 4.03 -6.56 -17.25
N LEU A 111 2.92 -7.02 -17.83
CA LEU A 111 2.69 -8.43 -18.16
C LEU A 111 3.37 -8.88 -19.46
N ALA A 112 3.80 -7.94 -20.31
CA ALA A 112 4.46 -8.27 -21.56
C ALA A 112 5.80 -8.97 -21.29
N PRO A 113 6.14 -10.04 -22.04
CA PRO A 113 7.45 -10.67 -21.92
C PRO A 113 8.54 -9.65 -22.25
N LYS A 114 9.58 -9.59 -21.41
CA LYS A 114 10.78 -8.79 -21.71
C LYS A 114 11.54 -9.52 -22.84
N THR A 115 11.42 -9.01 -24.06
CA THR A 115 12.21 -9.42 -25.24
C THR A 115 13.67 -9.10 -25.08
#